data_AF-A0A1B8A992-F1
#
_entry.id   AF-A0A1B8A992-F1
#
_cell.length_a   1.000
_cell.length_b   1.000
_cell.length_c   1.000
_cell.angle_alpha   90.00
_cell.angle_beta   90.00
_cell.angle_gamma   90.00
#
_symmetry.space_group_name_H-M   'P 1'
#
loop_
_entity.id
_entity.type
_entity.pdbx_description
1 polymer ?
#
loop_
_entity_poly.entity_id
_entity_poly.type
_entity_poly.pdbx_seq_one_letter_code
_entity_poly.pdbx_strand_id
1 'polypeptide(L)'
;MAPSIIIPSSSYVGGHLASTSICSDHVDIPNEVSDRWIRLPEALFSSIMAVEPEVNPMHKTSKALSDAWLRDALRMDDKTASIWSRLDIAYMSAISAPNADLETLKLMNDWNGWVFAFDDPFDEGSFANNPIKAAEEIIYTLAILDNIHPVISPDVNPLRHTLQSCWNRFRLRASPALQYRWKRHLTMYCVGVLRQVGVQNTASRLSIGEYMDMRAGGVGAYPCIGLME
;
A
#
# COMPACT_ATOMS: atom_id res chain seq x y z
N MET A 1 -24.58 -13.39 -35.54
CA MET A 1 -24.62 -12.69 -34.24
C MET A 1 -23.37 -11.83 -34.16
N ALA A 2 -23.51 -10.55 -34.46
CA ALA A 2 -22.46 -9.54 -34.30
C ALA A 2 -22.62 -8.86 -32.93
N PRO A 3 -21.54 -8.47 -32.25
CA PRO A 3 -21.63 -7.83 -30.94
C PRO A 3 -22.06 -6.37 -31.09
N SER A 4 -23.10 -5.99 -30.34
CA SER A 4 -23.61 -4.62 -30.27
C SER A 4 -22.64 -3.73 -29.49
N ILE A 5 -22.08 -2.74 -30.18
CA ILE A 5 -21.31 -1.65 -29.57
C ILE A 5 -22.32 -0.66 -28.98
N ILE A 6 -22.26 -0.44 -27.66
CA ILE A 6 -23.04 0.59 -26.98
C ILE A 6 -22.34 1.93 -27.24
N ILE A 7 -22.99 2.80 -28.01
CA ILE A 7 -22.55 4.20 -28.20
C ILE A 7 -23.30 5.06 -27.17
N PRO A 8 -22.63 5.90 -26.37
CA PRO A 8 -23.33 6.80 -25.45
C PRO A 8 -24.02 7.93 -26.22
N SER A 9 -25.22 8.29 -25.78
CA SER A 9 -26.05 9.35 -26.34
C SER A 9 -25.43 10.74 -26.15
N SER A 10 -25.36 11.50 -27.24
CA SER A 10 -25.04 12.93 -27.24
C SER A 10 -26.22 13.73 -26.68
N SER A 11 -26.12 14.12 -25.41
CA SER A 11 -26.95 15.19 -24.85
C SER A 11 -26.23 15.83 -23.65
N TYR A 12 -25.16 16.58 -23.95
CA TYR A 12 -24.62 17.56 -23.03
C TYR A 12 -25.46 18.83 -23.15
N VAL A 13 -26.37 19.04 -22.20
CA VAL A 13 -27.01 20.34 -21.99
C VAL A 13 -26.24 21.02 -20.87
N GLY A 14 -25.59 22.14 -21.19
CA GLY A 14 -24.77 22.91 -20.27
C GLY A 14 -25.61 23.47 -19.12
N GLY A 15 -25.24 23.08 -17.90
CA GLY A 15 -25.65 23.75 -16.67
C GLY A 15 -24.40 24.20 -15.92
N HIS A 16 -24.22 25.50 -15.77
CA HIS A 16 -23.19 26.07 -14.92
C HIS A 16 -23.47 25.72 -13.46
N LEU A 17 -22.76 24.73 -12.93
CA LEU A 17 -22.57 24.55 -11.49
C LEU A 17 -21.24 25.21 -11.13
N ALA A 18 -21.32 26.22 -10.25
CA ALA A 18 -20.16 26.92 -9.73
C ALA A 18 -19.24 25.92 -9.01
N SER A 19 -18.07 25.68 -9.59
CA SER A 19 -16.96 24.98 -8.94
C SER A 19 -16.41 25.88 -7.84
N THR A 20 -16.72 25.58 -6.58
CA THR A 20 -15.86 26.00 -5.47
C THR A 20 -14.64 25.08 -5.47
N SER A 21 -13.65 25.43 -6.30
CA SER A 21 -12.34 24.80 -6.32
C SER A 21 -11.63 25.08 -5.00
N ILE A 22 -11.37 24.04 -4.21
CA ILE A 22 -10.54 24.10 -3.00
C ILE A 22 -9.03 23.98 -3.36
N CYS A 23 -8.69 23.91 -4.65
CA CYS A 23 -7.30 23.81 -5.13
C CYS A 23 -7.00 24.79 -6.26
N SER A 24 -7.18 26.10 -6.05
CA SER A 24 -6.73 27.12 -7.01
C SER A 24 -5.46 27.85 -6.56
N ASP A 25 -4.50 27.14 -5.97
CA ASP A 25 -3.15 27.67 -5.90
C ASP A 25 -2.50 27.45 -7.27
N HIS A 26 -2.58 28.48 -8.11
CA HIS A 26 -1.78 28.58 -9.33
C HIS A 26 -0.31 28.44 -8.94
N VAL A 27 0.27 27.26 -9.16
CA VAL A 27 1.71 27.07 -9.09
C VAL A 27 2.29 27.66 -10.38
N ASP A 28 2.97 28.80 -10.26
CA ASP A 28 3.76 29.36 -11.37
C ASP A 28 4.83 28.36 -11.76
N ILE A 29 4.61 27.64 -12.87
CA ILE A 29 5.61 26.74 -13.46
C ILE A 29 6.65 27.63 -14.15
N PRO A 30 7.92 27.64 -13.72
CA PRO A 30 8.96 28.44 -14.35
C PRO A 30 9.11 28.04 -15.83
N ASN A 31 9.17 29.01 -16.74
CA ASN A 31 9.32 28.78 -18.18
C ASN A 31 10.66 28.13 -18.57
N GLU A 32 11.63 28.10 -17.67
CA GLU A 32 12.90 27.39 -17.86
C GLU A 32 13.13 26.45 -16.68
N VAL A 33 12.64 25.22 -16.84
CA VAL A 33 12.98 24.14 -15.93
C VAL A 33 14.22 23.44 -16.49
N SER A 34 15.31 23.50 -15.72
CA SER A 34 16.53 22.67 -15.90
C SER A 34 16.20 21.27 -16.45
N ASP A 35 17.03 20.77 -17.38
CA ASP A 35 16.88 19.62 -18.32
C ASP A 35 16.36 18.25 -17.82
N ARG A 36 15.78 18.10 -16.62
CA ARG A 36 15.34 16.80 -16.10
C ARG A 36 14.00 16.82 -15.37
N TRP A 37 12.96 17.35 -16.02
CA TRP A 37 11.60 17.22 -15.52
C TRP A 37 10.71 16.51 -16.54
N ILE A 38 9.88 15.60 -16.05
CA ILE A 38 8.85 14.93 -16.83
C ILE A 38 7.52 15.55 -16.43
N ARG A 39 6.79 16.12 -17.40
CA ARG A 39 5.42 16.58 -17.19
C ARG A 39 4.48 15.38 -17.26
N LEU A 40 3.81 15.07 -16.15
CA LEU A 40 2.76 14.05 -16.16
C LEU A 40 1.59 14.54 -17.05
N PRO A 41 0.99 13.67 -17.87
CA PRO A 41 -0.17 14.05 -18.67
C PRO A 41 -1.34 14.50 -17.78
N GLU A 42 -2.03 15.59 -18.14
CA GLU A 42 -3.23 16.05 -17.42
C GLU A 42 -4.33 14.98 -17.38
N ALA A 43 -4.36 14.09 -18.37
CA ALA A 43 -5.31 12.98 -18.47
C ALA A 43 -4.87 11.71 -17.71
N LEU A 44 -3.85 11.75 -16.85
CA LEU A 44 -3.37 10.58 -16.10
C LEU A 44 -4.49 9.95 -15.26
N PHE A 45 -5.38 10.77 -14.69
CA PHE A 45 -6.55 10.36 -13.92
C PHE A 45 -7.85 10.58 -14.70
N SER A 46 -7.87 10.21 -15.98
CA SER A 46 -9.08 10.22 -16.79
C SER A 46 -9.82 8.88 -16.69
N SER A 47 -11.12 8.87 -17.02
CA SER A 47 -11.96 7.66 -17.04
C SER A 47 -12.19 7.07 -15.63
N ILE A 48 -11.88 5.80 -15.41
CA ILE A 48 -12.20 5.07 -14.16
C ILE A 48 -11.53 5.64 -12.91
N MET A 49 -10.44 6.39 -13.06
CA MET A 49 -9.74 7.06 -11.95
C MET A 49 -10.19 8.52 -11.74
N ALA A 50 -11.19 8.99 -12.50
CA ALA A 50 -11.73 10.36 -12.38
C ALA A 50 -12.86 10.47 -11.35
N VAL A 51 -13.34 9.35 -10.83
CA VAL A 51 -14.43 9.32 -9.86
C VAL A 51 -13.88 9.62 -8.48
N GLU A 52 -14.46 10.61 -7.81
CA GLU A 52 -14.15 10.91 -6.41
C GLU A 52 -14.44 9.67 -5.55
N PRO A 53 -13.47 9.16 -4.77
CA PRO A 53 -13.67 7.95 -3.99
C PRO A 53 -14.66 8.20 -2.84
N GLU A 54 -15.50 7.20 -2.57
CA GLU A 54 -16.24 7.16 -1.30
C GLU A 54 -15.24 6.95 -0.16
N VAL A 55 -15.30 7.79 0.87
CA VAL A 55 -14.39 7.72 2.02
C VAL A 55 -15.13 7.11 3.20
N ASN A 56 -14.55 6.08 3.81
CA ASN A 56 -15.10 5.49 5.03
C ASN A 56 -15.34 6.56 6.13
N PRO A 57 -16.55 6.68 6.70
CA PRO A 57 -16.87 7.67 7.74
C PRO A 57 -15.96 7.59 8.99
N MET A 58 -15.36 6.42 9.24
CA MET A 58 -14.48 6.17 10.37
C MET A 58 -13.00 6.53 10.10
N HIS A 59 -12.66 7.12 8.94
CA HIS A 59 -11.30 7.49 8.55
C HIS A 59 -10.54 8.19 9.68
N LYS A 60 -11.05 9.32 10.18
CA LYS A 60 -10.36 10.11 11.23
C LYS A 60 -10.13 9.30 12.52
N THR A 61 -11.11 8.52 12.95
CA THR A 61 -11.01 7.70 14.16
C THR A 61 -10.00 6.57 13.97
N SER A 62 -10.09 5.84 12.86
CA SER A 62 -9.15 4.76 12.53
C SER A 62 -7.71 5.27 12.37
N LYS A 63 -7.55 6.47 11.77
CA LYS A 63 -6.26 7.16 11.65
C LYS A 63 -5.63 7.41 13.01
N ALA A 64 -6.35 8.09 13.91
CA ALA A 64 -5.81 8.42 15.23
C ALA A 64 -5.39 7.17 16.02
N LEU A 65 -6.18 6.09 15.94
CA LEU A 65 -5.87 4.83 16.59
C LEU A 65 -4.67 4.10 15.97
N SER A 66 -4.51 4.17 14.66
CA SER A 66 -3.40 3.52 13.94
C SER A 66 -2.11 4.31 14.03
N ASP A 67 -2.14 5.64 13.87
CA ASP A 67 -0.96 6.50 14.02
C ASP A 67 -0.35 6.33 15.42
N ALA A 68 -1.19 6.35 16.46
CA ALA A 68 -0.73 6.15 17.84
C ALA A 68 -0.14 4.75 18.04
N TRP A 69 -0.83 3.71 17.57
CA TRP A 69 -0.36 2.33 17.73
C TRP A 69 0.91 2.05 16.93
N LEU A 70 1.00 2.50 15.68
CA LEU A 70 2.17 2.30 14.82
C LEU A 70 3.40 3.02 15.37
N ARG A 71 3.23 4.23 15.91
CA ARG A 71 4.32 4.95 16.60
C ARG A 71 4.96 4.08 17.67
N ASP A 72 4.16 3.46 18.52
CA ASP A 72 4.65 2.62 19.61
C ASP A 72 5.18 1.28 19.12
N ALA A 73 4.45 0.61 18.23
CA ALA A 73 4.75 -0.73 17.73
C ALA A 73 6.01 -0.78 16.88
N LEU A 74 6.26 0.27 16.09
CA LEU A 74 7.45 0.42 15.24
C LEU A 74 8.56 1.25 15.89
N ARG A 75 8.36 1.71 17.14
CA ARG A 75 9.33 2.52 17.90
C ARG A 75 9.78 3.78 17.14
N MET A 76 8.81 4.48 16.54
CA MET A 76 9.06 5.68 15.76
C MET A 76 9.49 6.85 16.65
N ASP A 77 10.48 7.61 16.18
CA ASP A 77 10.77 8.92 16.73
C ASP A 77 9.70 9.96 16.31
N ASP A 78 9.70 11.13 16.95
CA ASP A 78 8.71 12.18 16.69
C ASP A 78 8.74 12.66 15.24
N LYS A 79 9.91 12.67 14.61
CA LYS A 79 10.09 13.08 13.23
C LYS A 79 9.39 12.11 12.28
N THR A 80 9.65 10.81 12.44
CA THR A 80 9.07 9.74 11.61
C THR A 80 7.57 9.68 11.82
N ALA A 81 7.10 9.74 13.07
CA ALA A 81 5.67 9.76 13.39
C ALA A 81 4.96 10.97 12.75
N SER A 82 5.59 12.15 12.73
CA SER A 82 5.06 13.34 12.07
C SER A 82 4.95 13.18 10.54
N ILE A 83 5.97 12.60 9.90
CA ILE A 83 5.94 12.29 8.46
C ILE A 83 4.81 11.30 8.15
N TRP A 84 4.70 10.22 8.92
CA TRP A 84 3.68 9.19 8.72
C TRP A 84 2.26 9.70 8.96
N SER A 85 2.08 10.56 9.95
CA SER A 85 0.77 11.18 10.17
C SER A 85 0.34 12.04 8.97
N ARG A 86 1.28 12.72 8.30
CA ARG A 86 1.03 13.50 7.08
C ARG A 86 0.84 12.65 5.82
N LEU A 87 1.47 11.47 5.75
CA LEU A 87 1.29 10.51 4.65
C LEU A 87 -0.16 10.01 4.56
N ASP A 88 -0.85 9.98 5.71
CA ASP A 88 -2.24 9.55 5.84
C ASP A 88 -2.53 8.19 5.19
N ILE A 89 -1.79 7.17 5.63
CA ILE A 89 -2.02 5.76 5.25
C ILE A 89 -3.48 5.35 5.50
N ALA A 90 -4.13 5.93 6.51
CA ALA A 90 -5.51 5.65 6.83
C ALA A 90 -6.49 6.11 5.75
N TYR A 91 -6.18 7.18 5.02
CA TYR A 91 -6.98 7.62 3.89
C TYR A 91 -6.98 6.56 2.77
N MET A 92 -5.83 5.97 2.47
CA MET A 92 -5.71 4.88 1.49
C MET A 92 -6.62 3.69 1.84
N SER A 93 -6.64 3.26 3.10
CA SER A 93 -7.54 2.19 3.54
C SER A 93 -9.01 2.63 3.48
N ALA A 94 -9.31 3.88 3.85
CA ALA A 94 -10.68 4.40 3.91
C ALA A 94 -11.35 4.47 2.53
N ILE A 95 -10.60 4.77 1.48
CA ILE A 95 -11.11 4.74 0.09
C ILE A 95 -11.14 3.34 -0.51
N SER A 96 -10.29 2.43 0.00
CA SER A 96 -10.26 1.03 -0.46
C SER A 96 -11.41 0.21 0.14
N ALA A 97 -11.80 0.52 1.38
CA ALA A 97 -12.85 -0.18 2.11
C ALA A 97 -13.87 0.81 2.73
N PRO A 98 -14.67 1.53 1.91
CA PRO A 98 -15.57 2.60 2.38
C PRO A 98 -16.62 2.12 3.38
N ASN A 99 -16.97 0.83 3.34
CA ASN A 99 -18.02 0.23 4.17
C ASN A 99 -17.48 -0.64 5.32
N ALA A 100 -16.16 -0.73 5.50
CA ALA A 100 -15.57 -1.53 6.57
C ALA A 100 -15.90 -0.97 7.96
N ASP A 101 -16.03 -1.86 8.95
CA ASP A 101 -16.10 -1.45 10.34
C ASP A 101 -14.75 -0.90 10.85
N LEU A 102 -14.77 -0.27 12.02
CA LEU A 102 -13.60 0.36 12.61
C LEU A 102 -12.44 -0.62 12.85
N GLU A 103 -12.73 -1.87 13.24
CA GLU A 103 -11.68 -2.85 13.55
C GLU A 103 -10.99 -3.32 12.28
N THR A 104 -11.75 -3.62 11.23
CA THR A 104 -11.20 -3.97 9.92
C THR A 104 -10.41 -2.79 9.34
N LEU A 105 -10.95 -1.57 9.40
CA LEU A 105 -10.25 -0.39 8.88
C LEU A 105 -8.94 -0.13 9.63
N LYS A 106 -8.95 -0.25 10.97
CA LYS A 106 -7.73 -0.13 11.78
C LYS A 106 -6.72 -1.24 11.44
N LEU A 107 -7.17 -2.48 11.24
CA LEU A 107 -6.29 -3.58 10.83
C LEU A 107 -5.62 -3.29 9.48
N MET A 108 -6.38 -2.78 8.50
CA MET A 108 -5.84 -2.37 7.20
C MET A 108 -4.80 -1.27 7.34
N ASN A 109 -5.08 -0.23 8.13
CA ASN A 109 -4.13 0.86 8.40
C ASN A 109 -2.83 0.36 9.03
N ASP A 110 -2.94 -0.49 10.05
CA ASP A 110 -1.80 -1.03 10.77
C ASP A 110 -0.95 -1.96 9.88
N TRP A 111 -1.60 -2.77 9.04
CA TRP A 111 -0.91 -3.63 8.09
C TRP A 111 -0.26 -2.82 6.95
N ASN A 112 -0.93 -1.80 6.43
CA ASN A 112 -0.35 -0.90 5.44
C ASN A 112 0.87 -0.16 6.04
N GLY A 113 0.78 0.29 7.29
CA GLY A 113 1.91 0.83 8.03
C GLY A 113 3.07 -0.17 8.12
N TRP A 114 2.77 -1.45 8.40
CA TRP A 114 3.79 -2.49 8.36
C TRP A 114 4.44 -2.63 6.97
N VAL A 115 3.67 -2.61 5.88
CA VAL A 115 4.18 -2.70 4.51
C VAL A 115 5.18 -1.57 4.21
N PHE A 116 4.83 -0.32 4.52
CA PHE A 116 5.74 0.82 4.32
C PHE A 116 7.04 0.65 5.11
N ALA A 117 6.96 0.26 6.39
CA ALA A 117 8.16 0.01 7.18
C ALA A 117 8.96 -1.23 6.71
N PHE A 118 8.29 -2.22 6.12
CA PHE A 118 8.91 -3.43 5.63
C PHE A 118 9.65 -3.20 4.32
N ASP A 119 9.09 -2.44 3.37
CA ASP A 119 9.66 -2.21 2.03
C ASP A 119 10.90 -1.32 2.04
N ASP A 120 10.92 -0.26 2.87
CA ASP A 120 12.02 0.73 2.89
C ASP A 120 13.44 0.10 2.96
N PRO A 121 13.71 -0.89 3.85
CA PRO A 121 14.99 -1.59 3.86
C PRO A 121 15.38 -2.34 2.58
N PHE A 122 14.40 -2.82 1.80
CA PHE A 122 14.61 -3.51 0.53
C PHE A 122 14.75 -2.54 -0.64
N ASP A 123 14.13 -1.38 -0.58
CA ASP A 123 14.20 -0.36 -1.64
C ASP A 123 15.47 0.49 -1.54
N GLU A 124 15.74 1.05 -0.36
CA GLU A 124 16.82 2.04 -0.16
C GLU A 124 17.77 1.68 0.98
N GLY A 125 17.50 0.60 1.72
CA GLY A 125 18.23 0.25 2.93
C GLY A 125 19.25 -0.87 2.79
N SER A 126 19.48 -1.55 3.92
CA SER A 126 20.55 -2.54 4.07
C SER A 126 20.33 -3.84 3.28
N PHE A 127 19.10 -4.10 2.81
CA PHE A 127 18.75 -5.28 2.03
C PHE A 127 18.83 -5.03 0.52
N ALA A 128 18.70 -3.77 0.07
CA ALA A 128 18.68 -3.40 -1.34
C ALA A 128 19.88 -3.95 -2.13
N ASN A 129 21.06 -4.03 -1.50
CA ASN A 129 22.29 -4.56 -2.12
C ASN A 129 22.80 -5.85 -1.44
N ASN A 130 21.94 -6.57 -0.71
CA ASN A 130 22.31 -7.79 -0.02
C ASN A 130 21.22 -8.87 -0.14
N PRO A 131 21.17 -9.60 -1.27
CA PRO A 131 20.15 -10.62 -1.54
C PRO A 131 20.08 -11.73 -0.49
N ILE A 132 21.21 -12.09 0.13
CA ILE A 132 21.25 -13.14 1.15
C ILE A 132 20.52 -12.67 2.41
N LYS A 133 20.86 -11.47 2.92
CA LYS A 133 20.16 -10.89 4.08
C LYS A 133 18.69 -10.61 3.79
N ALA A 134 18.36 -10.16 2.57
CA ALA A 134 16.99 -9.97 2.13
C ALA A 134 16.18 -11.28 2.20
N ALA A 135 16.77 -12.38 1.70
CA ALA A 135 16.15 -13.70 1.76
C ALA A 135 15.98 -14.20 3.20
N GLU A 136 16.98 -14.00 4.07
CA GLU A 136 16.88 -14.32 5.50
C GLU A 136 15.72 -13.57 6.17
N GLU A 137 15.59 -12.25 5.95
CA GLU A 137 14.50 -11.47 6.53
C GLU A 137 13.13 -11.95 6.06
N ILE A 138 12.99 -12.31 4.78
CA ILE A 138 11.75 -12.87 4.23
C ILE A 138 11.40 -14.21 4.88
N ILE A 139 12.37 -15.10 5.07
CA ILE A 139 12.14 -16.40 5.73
C ILE A 139 11.61 -16.17 7.15
N TYR A 140 12.26 -15.29 7.91
CA TYR A 140 11.82 -14.98 9.28
C TYR A 140 10.46 -14.29 9.31
N THR A 141 10.17 -13.42 8.33
CA THR A 141 8.90 -12.73 8.21
C THR A 141 7.75 -13.71 7.97
N LEU A 142 7.92 -14.66 7.04
CA LEU A 142 6.89 -15.65 6.73
C LEU A 142 6.67 -16.66 7.87
N ALA A 143 7.70 -16.97 8.65
CA ALA A 143 7.58 -17.85 9.82
C ALA A 143 6.62 -17.32 10.89
N ILE A 144 6.43 -15.99 10.98
CA ILE A 144 5.53 -15.34 11.96
C ILE A 144 4.07 -15.72 11.72
N LEU A 145 3.72 -16.09 10.49
CA LEU A 145 2.35 -16.45 10.13
C LEU A 145 1.93 -17.82 10.70
N ASP A 146 2.82 -18.55 11.34
CA ASP A 146 2.48 -19.77 12.07
C ASP A 146 1.80 -19.44 13.41
N ASN A 147 0.74 -20.18 13.75
CA ASN A 147 -0.05 -19.99 14.96
C ASN A 147 0.69 -20.37 16.25
N ILE A 148 1.82 -21.06 16.13
CA ILE A 148 2.69 -21.44 17.25
C ILE A 148 3.92 -20.53 17.39
N HIS A 149 4.07 -19.51 16.55
CA HIS A 149 5.23 -18.62 16.64
C HIS A 149 5.24 -17.89 18.00
N PRO A 150 6.38 -17.87 18.73
CA PRO A 150 6.47 -17.16 20.00
C PRO A 150 6.11 -15.69 19.88
N VAL A 151 5.56 -15.10 20.94
CA VAL A 151 5.24 -13.67 20.99
C VAL A 151 6.53 -12.86 20.85
N ILE A 152 6.51 -11.89 19.93
CA ILE A 152 7.63 -11.01 19.65
C ILE A 152 7.39 -9.68 20.37
N SER A 153 8.35 -9.26 21.20
CA SER A 153 8.33 -7.92 21.80
C SER A 153 8.69 -6.86 20.75
N PRO A 154 8.03 -5.69 20.74
CA PRO A 154 8.43 -4.57 19.91
C PRO A 154 9.86 -4.08 20.22
N ASP A 155 10.37 -4.31 21.43
CA ASP A 155 11.76 -3.94 21.77
C ASP A 155 12.81 -4.87 21.16
N VAL A 156 12.41 -6.09 20.79
CA VAL A 156 13.29 -7.07 20.15
C VAL A 156 13.27 -6.89 18.63
N ASN A 157 12.08 -6.80 18.06
CA ASN A 157 11.92 -6.54 16.63
C ASN A 157 10.57 -5.85 16.37
N PRO A 158 10.55 -4.50 16.25
CA PRO A 158 9.33 -3.72 16.04
C PRO A 158 8.55 -4.16 14.79
N LEU A 159 9.25 -4.43 13.70
CA LEU A 159 8.66 -4.79 12.42
C LEU A 159 7.94 -6.14 12.48
N ARG A 160 8.61 -7.16 13.04
CA ARG A 160 8.04 -8.51 13.20
C ARG A 160 6.93 -8.54 14.25
N HIS A 161 7.04 -7.76 15.32
CA HIS A 161 5.95 -7.55 16.27
C HIS A 161 4.69 -7.00 15.58
N THR A 162 4.87 -5.99 14.74
CA THR A 162 3.77 -5.33 14.01
C THR A 162 3.06 -6.32 13.08
N LEU A 163 3.79 -7.13 12.31
CA LEU A 163 3.20 -8.19 11.49
C LEU A 163 2.46 -9.23 12.34
N GLN A 164 3.07 -9.69 13.43
CA GLN A 164 2.46 -10.69 14.30
C GLN A 164 1.14 -10.20 14.89
N SER A 165 1.07 -8.93 15.30
CA SER A 165 -0.16 -8.29 15.75
C SER A 165 -1.22 -8.27 14.65
N CYS A 166 -0.85 -7.91 13.42
CA CYS A 166 -1.77 -7.90 12.28
C CYS A 166 -2.30 -9.31 11.98
N TRP A 167 -1.42 -10.31 11.89
CA TRP A 167 -1.80 -11.71 11.68
C TRP A 167 -2.74 -12.23 12.76
N ASN A 168 -2.44 -11.97 14.03
CA ASN A 168 -3.25 -12.41 15.15
C ASN A 168 -4.66 -11.77 15.16
N ARG A 169 -4.78 -10.50 14.77
CA ARG A 169 -6.08 -9.83 14.65
C ARG A 169 -6.86 -10.28 13.42
N PHE A 170 -6.18 -10.45 12.29
CA PHE A 170 -6.78 -10.93 11.06
C PHE A 170 -7.37 -12.34 11.22
N ARG A 171 -6.61 -13.29 11.79
CA ARG A 171 -7.06 -14.68 11.93
C ARG A 171 -8.28 -14.85 12.85
N LEU A 172 -8.54 -13.92 13.76
CA LEU A 172 -9.73 -13.95 14.62
C LEU A 172 -11.01 -13.60 13.85
N ARG A 173 -10.88 -12.92 12.72
CA ARG A 173 -11.99 -12.42 11.90
C ARG A 173 -12.11 -13.16 10.56
N ALA A 174 -11.02 -13.70 10.05
CA ALA A 174 -10.96 -14.41 8.78
C ALA A 174 -11.31 -15.91 8.90
N SER A 175 -12.07 -16.43 7.92
CA SER A 175 -12.26 -17.88 7.76
C SER A 175 -10.92 -18.59 7.49
N PRO A 176 -10.79 -19.90 7.77
CA PRO A 176 -9.57 -20.65 7.45
C PRO A 176 -9.15 -20.55 5.97
N ALA A 177 -10.12 -20.49 5.05
CA ALA A 177 -9.85 -20.32 3.63
C ALA A 177 -9.28 -18.93 3.30
N LEU A 178 -9.82 -17.88 3.92
CA LEU A 178 -9.31 -16.52 3.75
C LEU A 178 -7.93 -16.35 4.40
N GLN A 179 -7.70 -16.96 5.56
CA GLN A 179 -6.39 -17.05 6.20
C GLN A 179 -5.34 -17.66 5.26
N TYR A 180 -5.68 -18.78 4.61
CA TYR A 180 -4.79 -19.42 3.63
C TYR A 180 -4.50 -18.51 2.42
N ARG A 181 -5.53 -17.89 1.85
CA ARG A 181 -5.37 -16.96 0.71
C ARG A 181 -4.46 -15.79 1.07
N TRP A 182 -4.69 -15.17 2.22
CA TRP A 182 -3.90 -14.03 2.66
C TRP A 182 -2.43 -14.38 2.90
N LYS A 183 -2.15 -15.54 3.55
CA LYS A 183 -0.77 -16.05 3.67
C LYS A 183 -0.11 -16.25 2.32
N ARG A 184 -0.81 -16.84 1.35
CA ARG A 184 -0.32 -17.03 -0.01
C ARG A 184 -0.03 -15.68 -0.70
N HIS A 185 -0.91 -14.70 -0.56
CA HIS A 185 -0.69 -13.36 -1.08
C HIS A 185 0.53 -12.69 -0.44
N LEU A 186 0.72 -12.83 0.88
CA LEU A 186 1.89 -12.28 1.56
C LEU A 186 3.18 -12.97 1.09
N THR A 187 3.16 -14.29 0.91
CA THR A 187 4.29 -15.02 0.30
C THR A 187 4.60 -14.52 -1.12
N MET A 188 3.58 -14.31 -1.95
CA MET A 188 3.77 -13.76 -3.30
C MET A 188 4.41 -12.38 -3.27
N TYR A 189 3.98 -11.53 -2.34
CA TYR A 189 4.57 -10.23 -2.12
C TYR A 189 6.03 -10.29 -1.70
N CYS A 190 6.37 -11.06 -0.65
CA CYS A 190 7.75 -11.22 -0.22
C CYS A 190 8.66 -11.77 -1.33
N VAL A 191 8.19 -12.76 -2.10
CA VAL A 191 8.94 -13.29 -3.26
C VAL A 191 9.13 -12.22 -4.34
N GLY A 192 8.12 -11.39 -4.59
CA GLY A 192 8.21 -10.25 -5.49
C GLY A 192 9.28 -9.23 -5.07
N VAL A 193 9.31 -8.87 -3.78
CA VAL A 193 10.33 -7.99 -3.19
C VAL A 193 11.73 -8.59 -3.34
N LEU A 194 11.90 -9.89 -3.07
CA LEU A 194 13.19 -10.56 -3.26
C LEU A 194 13.64 -10.56 -4.73
N ARG A 195 12.69 -10.77 -5.66
CA ARG A 195 12.96 -10.68 -7.10
C ARG A 195 13.43 -9.27 -7.46
N GLN A 196 12.81 -8.23 -6.90
CA GLN A 196 13.22 -6.84 -7.10
C GLN A 196 14.66 -6.60 -6.64
N VAL A 197 15.02 -7.03 -5.43
CA VAL A 197 16.41 -6.95 -4.92
C VAL A 197 17.37 -7.64 -5.89
N GLY A 198 17.02 -8.85 -6.36
CA GLY A 198 17.83 -9.57 -7.35
C GLY A 198 18.08 -8.75 -8.61
N VAL A 199 17.02 -8.16 -9.18
CA VAL A 199 17.10 -7.35 -10.41
C VAL A 199 17.92 -6.08 -10.21
N GLN A 200 17.72 -5.36 -9.11
CA GLN A 200 18.48 -4.15 -8.77
C GLN A 200 20.00 -4.41 -8.69
N ASN A 201 20.39 -5.63 -8.32
CA ASN A 201 21.79 -6.06 -8.25
C ASN A 201 22.34 -6.62 -9.58
N THR A 202 21.56 -6.58 -10.66
CA THR A 202 22.02 -6.98 -12.01
C THR A 202 22.23 -5.78 -12.92
N ALA A 203 23.15 -5.89 -13.88
CA ALA A 203 23.34 -4.88 -14.93
C ALA A 203 22.27 -4.93 -16.04
N SER A 204 21.32 -5.86 -15.95
CA SER A 204 20.36 -6.17 -17.01
C SER A 204 19.06 -5.38 -16.83
N ARG A 205 18.58 -4.78 -17.93
CA ARG A 205 17.23 -4.20 -17.97
C ARG A 205 16.22 -5.30 -18.25
N LEU A 206 15.16 -5.33 -17.45
CA LEU A 206 14.02 -6.22 -17.68
C LEU A 206 13.29 -5.84 -18.98
N SER A 207 12.72 -6.83 -19.65
CA SER A 207 11.65 -6.60 -20.60
C SER A 207 10.39 -6.06 -19.89
N ILE A 208 9.47 -5.47 -20.66
CA ILE A 208 8.21 -4.96 -20.11
C ILE A 208 7.44 -6.08 -19.40
N GLY A 209 7.34 -7.28 -20.00
CA GLY A 209 6.64 -8.41 -19.40
C GLY A 209 7.27 -8.82 -18.07
N GLU A 210 8.59 -8.96 -18.02
CA GLU A 210 9.28 -9.33 -16.78
C GLU A 210 9.11 -8.29 -15.67
N TYR A 211 9.13 -7.00 -16.02
CA TYR A 211 8.87 -5.90 -15.09
C TYR A 211 7.45 -5.95 -14.56
N MET A 212 6.45 -6.12 -15.43
CA MET A 212 5.04 -6.21 -15.03
C MET A 212 4.80 -7.39 -14.09
N ASP A 213 5.36 -8.56 -14.40
CA ASP A 213 5.25 -9.75 -13.54
C ASP A 213 5.94 -9.54 -12.19
N MET A 214 7.11 -8.89 -12.17
CA MET A 214 7.83 -8.58 -10.94
C MET A 214 7.03 -7.62 -10.08
N ARG A 215 6.55 -6.53 -10.68
CA ARG A 215 5.88 -5.46 -9.95
C ARG A 215 4.49 -5.88 -9.48
N ALA A 216 3.75 -6.66 -10.26
CA ALA A 216 2.47 -7.22 -9.82
C ALA A 216 2.63 -8.07 -8.55
N GLY A 217 3.73 -8.82 -8.42
CA GLY A 217 4.06 -9.54 -7.20
C GLY A 217 4.52 -8.61 -6.06
N GLY A 218 5.47 -7.71 -6.33
CA GLY A 218 6.16 -6.92 -5.30
C GLY A 218 5.46 -5.64 -4.84
N VAL A 219 4.37 -5.20 -5.45
CA VAL A 219 3.68 -3.93 -5.09
C VAL A 219 2.76 -4.05 -3.86
N GLY A 220 2.62 -5.23 -3.27
CA GLY A 220 1.83 -5.43 -2.06
C GLY A 220 0.30 -5.43 -2.26
N ALA A 221 -0.20 -5.30 -3.49
CA ALA A 221 -1.64 -5.20 -3.76
C ALA A 221 -2.44 -6.47 -3.41
N TYR A 222 -1.89 -7.67 -3.64
CA TYR A 222 -2.62 -8.93 -3.36
C TYR A 222 -2.95 -9.12 -1.86
N PRO A 223 -2.00 -8.90 -0.93
CA PRO A 223 -2.33 -8.86 0.49
C PRO A 223 -3.40 -7.82 0.86
N CYS A 224 -3.38 -6.62 0.26
CA CYS A 224 -4.43 -5.61 0.47
C CYS A 224 -5.81 -6.17 0.10
N ILE A 225 -5.92 -6.82 -1.06
CA ILE A 225 -7.17 -7.43 -1.54
C ILE A 225 -7.68 -8.47 -0.54
N GLY A 226 -6.79 -9.29 0.00
CA GLY A 226 -7.18 -10.28 1.00
C GLY A 226 -7.64 -9.69 2.34
N LEU A 227 -7.34 -8.43 2.65
CA LEU A 227 -7.87 -7.73 3.84
C LEU A 227 -9.24 -7.09 3.60
N MET A 228 -9.63 -6.92 2.32
CA MET A 228 -10.91 -6.32 1.93
C MET A 228 -12.05 -7.34 1.77
N GLU A 229 -11.71 -8.64 1.70
CA GLU A 229 -12.66 -9.77 1.65
C GLU A 229 -13.28 -10.07 3.02
#